data_AF-A0A6H0ZG03-F1
#
_entry.id   AF-A0A6H0ZG03-F1
#
_cell.length_a   1.000
_cell.length_b   1.000
_cell.length_c   1.000
_cell.angle_alpha   90.00
_cell.angle_beta   90.00
_cell.angle_gamma   90.00
#
_symmetry.space_group_name_H-M   'P 1'
#
loop_
_entity.id
_entity.type
_entity.pdbx_description
1 polymer ?
#
loop_
_entity_poly.entity_id
_entity_poly.type
_entity_poly.pdbx_seq_one_letter_code
_entity_poly.pdbx_strand_id
1 'polypeptide(L)' 'MDILFGEGRLLVETDERCLWEPELPSPIGPAQDALDAFTGVALLQVSTKEALLASRIAALAALSAEDGGQDYLW' A
#
# COMPACT_ATOMS: atom_id res chain seq x y z
N MET A 1 10.99 12.20 6.42
CA MET A 1 9.60 11.77 6.17
C MET A 1 9.33 10.59 7.06
N ASP A 2 8.47 10.79 8.06
CA ASP A 2 8.08 9.73 8.98
C ASP A 2 6.61 9.37 8.74
N ILE A 3 6.34 8.08 8.57
CA ILE A 3 4.99 7.53 8.39
C ILE A 3 4.70 6.65 9.59
N LEU A 4 3.69 7.02 10.38
CA LEU A 4 3.23 6.25 11.53
C LEU A 4 1.90 5.60 11.18
N PHE A 5 1.86 4.26 11.23
CA PHE A 5 0.65 3.47 11.09
C PHE A 5 0.32 2.80 12.43
N GLY A 6 -0.83 3.13 13.00
CA GLY A 6 -1.28 2.59 14.29
C GLY A 6 -2.78 2.76 14.46
N GLU A 7 -3.45 1.76 15.04
CA GLU A 7 -4.88 1.79 15.36
C GLU A 7 -5.82 2.10 14.18
N GLY A 8 -5.39 1.81 12.94
CA GLY A 8 -6.15 2.10 11.72
C GLY A 8 -6.09 3.55 11.27
N ARG A 9 -5.17 4.36 11.82
CA ARG A 9 -4.95 5.76 11.47
C ARG A 9 -3.59 5.92 10.81
N LEU A 10 -3.55 6.77 9.78
CA LEU A 10 -2.33 7.14 9.09
C LEU A 10 -1.98 8.57 9.47
N LEU A 11 -0.83 8.76 10.12
CA LEU A 11 -0.31 10.09 10.42
C LEU A 11 0.96 10.32 9.59
N VAL A 12 1.01 11.46 8.90
CA VAL A 12 2.09 11.83 8.00
C VAL A 12 2.72 13.13 8.48
N GLU A 13 4.05 13.19 8.48
CA GLU A 13 4.82 14.40 8.71
C GLU A 13 5.91 14.53 7.63
N THR A 14 6.04 15.75 7.08
CA THR A 14 7.06 16.08 6.08
C THR A 14 7.82 17.33 6.50
N ASP A 15 8.99 17.55 5.90
CA ASP A 15 9.84 18.71 6.20
C ASP A 15 9.12 20.06 5.92
N GLU A 16 8.09 20.01 5.07
CA GLU A 16 7.30 21.16 4.64
C GLU A 16 5.98 21.31 5.44
N ARG A 17 5.56 20.28 6.19
CA ARG A 17 4.25 20.25 6.85
C ARG A 17 4.25 19.40 8.12
N CYS A 18 3.81 20.01 9.24
CA CYS A 18 3.62 19.32 10.52
C CYS A 18 2.56 18.21 10.46
N LEU A 19 2.69 17.23 11.36
CA LEU A 19 1.84 16.04 11.50
C LEU A 19 0.36 16.25 11.13
N TRP A 20 -0.12 15.49 10.14
CA TRP A 20 -1.53 15.51 9.73
C TRP A 20 -2.05 14.10 9.38
N GLU A 21 -3.38 13.95 9.41
CA GLU A 21 -4.08 12.75 8.96
C GLU A 21 -4.62 13.00 7.55
N PRO A 22 -4.08 12.36 6.49
CA PRO A 22 -4.59 12.52 5.14
C PRO A 22 -5.96 11.84 4.99
N GLU A 23 -6.85 12.44 4.22
CA GLU A 23 -8.06 11.75 3.78
C GLU A 23 -7.66 10.57 2.89
N LEU A 24 -7.94 9.36 3.38
CA LEU A 24 -7.80 8.14 2.59
C LEU A 24 -9.08 7.90 1.80
N PRO A 25 -8.98 7.39 0.56
CA PRO A 25 -10.15 6.93 -0.16
C PRO A 25 -10.88 5.88 0.67
N SER A 26 -12.21 5.83 0.55
CA SER A 26 -13.00 4.80 1.22
C SER A 26 -12.44 3.43 0.85
N PRO A 27 -12.19 2.54 1.83
CA PRO A 27 -11.64 1.23 1.54
C PRO A 27 -12.61 0.48 0.64
N ILE A 28 -12.21 0.24 -0.61
CA ILE A 28 -12.91 -0.71 -1.45
C ILE A 28 -12.45 -2.09 -0.99
N GLY A 29 -13.40 -2.91 -0.57
CA GLY A 29 -13.11 -4.30 -0.27
C GLY A 29 -12.51 -4.95 -1.52
N PRO A 30 -11.34 -5.62 -1.45
CA PRO A 30 -10.71 -6.21 -2.63
C PRO A 30 -11.63 -7.18 -3.39
N ALA A 31 -12.53 -7.85 -2.67
CA ALA A 31 -13.56 -8.72 -3.25
C ALA A 31 -14.64 -7.93 -4.02
N GLN A 32 -15.04 -6.75 -3.53
CA GLN A 32 -16.01 -5.88 -4.19
C GLN A 32 -15.40 -5.27 -5.46
N ASP A 33 -14.17 -4.78 -5.41
CA ASP A 33 -13.45 -4.26 -6.60
C ASP A 33 -13.36 -5.32 -7.70
N ALA A 34 -12.96 -6.54 -7.33
CA ALA A 34 -12.87 -7.65 -8.28
C ALA A 34 -14.23 -8.02 -8.88
N LEU A 35 -15.30 -8.00 -8.08
CA LEU A 35 -16.66 -8.31 -8.54
C LEU A 35 -17.20 -7.21 -9.47
N ASP A 36 -17.00 -5.94 -9.12
CA ASP A 36 -17.42 -4.79 -9.93
C ASP A 36 -16.67 -4.76 -11.27
N ALA A 37 -15.38 -5.10 -11.26
CA ALA A 37 -14.59 -5.28 -12.47
C ALA A 37 -15.08 -6.45 -13.33
N PHE A 38 -15.37 -7.60 -12.71
CA PHE A 38 -15.86 -8.79 -13.41
C PHE A 38 -17.24 -8.57 -14.03
N THR A 39 -18.11 -7.83 -13.35
CA THR A 39 -19.46 -7.50 -13.82
C THR A 39 -19.49 -6.32 -14.80
N GLY A 40 -18.35 -5.66 -15.03
CA GLY A 40 -18.23 -4.50 -15.92
C GLY A 40 -18.81 -3.20 -15.37
N VAL A 41 -19.14 -3.17 -14.07
CA VAL A 41 -19.65 -1.98 -13.36
C VAL A 41 -18.53 -0.95 -13.16
N ALA A 42 -17.30 -1.41 -12.98
CA ALA A 42 -16.12 -0.57 -12.83
C ALA A 42 -14.91 -1.17 -13.55
N LEU A 43 -13.83 -0.40 -13.67
CA LEU A 43 -12.52 -0.93 -14.01
C LEU A 43 -11.84 -1.42 -12.73
N LEU A 44 -11.14 -2.56 -12.83
CA LEU A 44 -10.30 -3.05 -11.74
C LEU A 44 -9.28 -1.98 -11.37
N GLN A 45 -9.26 -1.56 -10.10
CA GLN A 45 -8.38 -0.47 -9.69
C GLN A 45 -6.90 -0.87 -9.66
N VAL A 46 -6.62 -2.14 -9.40
CA VAL A 46 -5.26 -2.69 -9.33
C VAL A 46 -5.13 -3.85 -10.30
N SER A 47 -4.27 -3.71 -11.30
CA SER A 47 -3.98 -4.80 -12.23
C SER A 47 -3.25 -5.96 -11.53
N THR A 48 -3.35 -7.17 -12.08
CA THR A 48 -2.56 -8.32 -11.62
C THR A 48 -1.06 -8.02 -11.58
N LYS A 49 -0.57 -7.21 -12.53
CA LYS A 49 0.85 -6.81 -12.58
C LYS A 49 1.24 -5.97 -11.38
N GLU A 50 0.43 -4.97 -11.03
CA GLU A 50 0.68 -4.09 -9.88
C GLU A 50 0.57 -4.87 -8.57
N ALA A 51 -0.41 -5.76 -8.44
CA ALA A 51 -0.56 -6.63 -7.27
C ALA A 51 0.66 -7.55 -7.07
N LEU A 52 1.19 -8.13 -8.15
CA LEU A 52 2.41 -8.95 -8.12
C LEU A 52 3.65 -8.13 -7.74
N LEU A 53 3.78 -6.92 -8.28
CA LEU A 53 4.87 -5.99 -7.94
C LEU A 53 4.83 -5.63 -6.45
N ALA A 54 3.67 -5.24 -5.93
CA ALA A 54 3.50 -4.89 -4.52
C ALA A 54 3.82 -6.08 -3.60
N SER A 55 3.33 -7.28 -3.95
CA SER A 55 3.61 -8.51 -3.21
C SER A 55 5.10 -8.83 -3.17
N ARG A 56 5.81 -8.61 -4.29
CA ARG A 56 7.27 -8.82 -4.35
C ARG A 56 8.02 -7.79 -3.52
N ILE A 57 7.65 -6.51 -3.59
CA ILE A 57 8.25 -5.46 -2.75
C ILE A 57 8.07 -5.81 -1.27
N ALA A 58 6.88 -6.23 -0.86
CA ALA A 58 6.62 -6.64 0.52
C ALA A 58 7.49 -7.82 0.95
N ALA A 59 7.67 -8.83 0.08
CA ALA A 59 8.55 -9.96 0.37
C ALA A 59 10.02 -9.55 0.49
N LEU A 60 10.51 -8.68 -0.39
CA LEU A 60 11.88 -8.17 -0.33
C LEU A 60 12.11 -7.28 0.90
N ALA A 61 11.13 -6.47 1.29
CA ALA A 61 11.20 -5.66 2.50
C ALA A 61 11.24 -6.53 3.77
N ALA A 62 10.48 -7.63 3.81
CA ALA A 62 10.53 -8.58 4.92
C ALA A 62 11.92 -9.24 5.03
N LEU A 63 12.48 -9.73 3.91
CA LEU A 63 13.83 -10.29 3.87
C LEU A 63 14.90 -9.27 4.26
N SER A 64 14.79 -8.05 3.75
CA SER A 64 15.68 -6.95 4.13
C SER A 64 15.66 -6.71 5.64
N ALA A 65 14.47 -6.66 6.25
CA ALA A 65 14.33 -6.46 7.70
C ALA A 65 14.94 -7.62 8.52
N GLU A 66 14.82 -8.86 8.03
CA GLU A 66 15.46 -10.03 8.65
C GLU A 66 16.99 -9.97 8.57
N ASP A 67 17.54 -9.44 7.48
CA ASP A 67 18.99 -9.31 7.26
C ASP A 67 19.58 -7.97 7.70
N GLY A 68 18.93 -7.29 8.65
CA GLY A 68 19.46 -6.06 9.25
C GLY A 68 19.38 -4.83 8.33
N GLY A 69 18.41 -4.81 7.41
CA GLY A 69 18.15 -3.70 6.50
C GLY A 69 19.03 -3.70 5.25
N GLN A 70 19.52 -4.86 4.80
CA GLN A 70 20.30 -4.95 3.57
C GLN A 70 19.45 -4.63 2.33
N ASP A 71 20.06 -3.96 1.36
CA ASP A 71 19.43 -3.68 0.08
C ASP A 71 19.33 -4.95 -0.77
N TYR A 72 18.13 -5.22 -1.28
CA TYR A 72 17.87 -6.33 -2.20
C TYR A 72 17.56 -5.79 -3.60
N LEU A 73 18.40 -6.16 -4.57
CA LEU A 73 18.20 -5.81 -5.98
C LEU A 73 17.37 -6.88 -6.70
N TRP A 74 16.44 -6.41 -7.52
CA TRP A 74 15.64 -7.22 -8.44
C TRP A 74 15.57 -6.56 -9.81
#